data_AF-X1J7R0-F1
#
_entry.id   AF-X1J7R0-F1
#
_cell.length_a   1.000
_cell.length_b   1.000
_cell.length_c   1.000
_cell.angle_alpha   90.00
_cell.angle_beta   90.00
_cell.angle_gamma   90.00
#
_symmetry.space_group_name_H-M   'P 1'
#
loop_
_entity.id
_entity.type
_entity.pdbx_description
1 polymer ?
#
loop_
_entity_poly.entity_id
_entity_poly.type
_entity_poly.pdbx_seq_one_letter_code
_entity_poly.pdbx_strand_id
1 'polypeptide(L)'
;ISLLRGERGLIPKSLIIIPFPSFSLKSIVKYLYIKDKSYPGGFRITAINLLFNDIEDVIFYKYHRNFESVFKKITKKITQLEKSRADIKLIAGELKIFKIDLLNLIKELRDNIW
;
A
#
# COMPACT_ATOMS: atom_id res chain seq x y z
N ILE A 1 -5.27 -16.44 -5.83
CA ILE A 1 -5.86 -15.67 -6.95
C ILE A 1 -5.72 -14.19 -6.60
N SER A 2 -5.03 -13.37 -7.42
CA SER A 2 -5.03 -11.92 -7.18
C SER A 2 -6.32 -11.32 -7.72
N LEU A 3 -6.90 -10.36 -6.99
CA LEU A 3 -8.10 -9.62 -7.41
C LEU A 3 -7.96 -9.06 -8.85
N LEU A 4 -6.73 -8.71 -9.22
CA LEU A 4 -6.32 -8.14 -10.50
C LEU A 4 -6.48 -9.08 -11.71
N ARG A 5 -6.53 -10.41 -11.50
CA ARG A 5 -6.82 -11.33 -12.61
C ARG A 5 -8.27 -11.20 -13.10
N GLY A 6 -9.19 -10.78 -12.23
CA GLY A 6 -10.60 -10.55 -12.57
C GLY A 6 -10.81 -9.28 -13.43
N GLU A 7 -10.01 -8.23 -13.20
CA GLU A 7 -10.15 -6.94 -13.92
C GLU A 7 -9.31 -6.85 -15.21
N ARG A 8 -9.02 -7.99 -15.86
CA ARG A 8 -8.21 -8.05 -17.10
C ARG A 8 -6.83 -7.38 -16.97
N GLY A 9 -6.27 -7.33 -15.76
CA GLY A 9 -4.97 -6.69 -15.51
C GLY A 9 -5.02 -5.16 -15.34
N LEU A 10 -6.20 -4.56 -15.17
CA LEU A 10 -6.30 -3.18 -14.70
C LEU A 10 -5.82 -3.10 -13.26
N ILE A 11 -4.80 -2.26 -13.03
CA ILE A 11 -4.22 -2.05 -11.70
C ILE A 11 -4.76 -0.74 -11.15
N PRO A 12 -5.45 -0.76 -9.99
CA PRO A 12 -5.92 0.45 -9.35
C PRO A 12 -4.78 1.43 -9.10
N LYS A 13 -4.92 2.65 -9.61
CA LYS A 13 -3.97 3.75 -9.36
C LYS A 13 -4.10 4.30 -7.95
N SER A 14 -5.28 4.19 -7.35
CA SER A 14 -5.58 4.61 -5.98
C SER A 14 -5.44 3.47 -4.97
N LEU A 15 -5.43 3.81 -3.69
CA LEU A 15 -5.62 2.91 -2.57
C LEU A 15 -7.02 2.32 -2.64
N ILE A 16 -7.06 1.00 -2.50
CA ILE A 16 -8.31 0.26 -2.38
C ILE A 16 -8.44 -0.29 -0.97
N ILE A 17 -9.68 -0.42 -0.50
CA ILE A 17 -9.98 -1.09 0.77
C ILE A 17 -10.60 -2.44 0.45
N ILE A 18 -9.98 -3.51 0.96
CA ILE A 18 -10.46 -4.89 0.80
C ILE A 18 -10.89 -5.41 2.17
N PRO A 19 -12.17 -5.81 2.35
CA PRO A 19 -12.62 -6.41 3.60
C PRO A 19 -12.26 -7.90 3.70
N PHE A 20 -11.96 -8.34 4.91
CA PHE A 20 -11.76 -9.74 5.30
C PHE A 20 -12.71 -10.08 6.48
N PRO A 21 -14.02 -10.23 6.22
CA PRO A 21 -15.03 -10.29 7.28
C PRO A 21 -14.80 -11.43 8.29
N SER A 22 -14.35 -12.59 7.82
CA SER A 22 -14.06 -13.76 8.65
C SER A 22 -12.99 -13.52 9.72
N PHE A 23 -12.21 -12.44 9.60
CA PHE A 23 -11.15 -12.07 10.53
C PHE A 23 -11.43 -10.75 11.26
N SER A 24 -12.58 -10.09 11.02
CA SER A 24 -12.85 -8.71 11.50
C SER A 24 -11.73 -7.73 11.12
N LEU A 25 -11.17 -7.91 9.90
CA LEU A 25 -10.08 -7.10 9.38
C LEU A 25 -10.48 -6.46 8.05
N LYS A 26 -9.86 -5.32 7.77
CA LYS A 26 -9.83 -4.69 6.45
C LYS A 26 -8.37 -4.42 6.08
N SER A 27 -8.11 -4.31 4.78
CA SER A 27 -6.78 -3.94 4.28
C SER A 27 -6.88 -2.73 3.36
N ILE A 28 -6.02 -1.73 3.59
CA ILE A 28 -5.70 -0.74 2.58
C ILE A 28 -4.57 -1.31 1.72
N VAL A 29 -4.81 -1.35 0.41
CA VAL A 29 -3.85 -1.91 -0.54
C VAL A 29 -3.43 -0.85 -1.55
N LYS A 30 -2.12 -0.69 -1.71
CA LYS A 30 -1.53 0.02 -2.85
C LYS A 30 -0.80 -0.98 -3.73
N TYR A 31 -1.25 -1.10 -4.97
CA TYR A 31 -0.52 -1.88 -5.96
C TYR A 31 0.65 -1.07 -6.55
N LEU A 32 1.73 -1.78 -6.85
CA LEU A 32 2.89 -1.25 -7.55
C LEU A 32 3.07 -2.06 -8.83
N TYR A 33 3.24 -1.31 -9.91
CA TYR A 33 3.57 -1.86 -11.22
C TYR A 33 5.05 -1.62 -11.51
N ILE A 34 5.80 -2.70 -11.62
CA ILE A 34 7.24 -2.66 -11.87
C ILE A 34 7.48 -3.24 -13.25
N LYS A 35 8.01 -2.44 -14.18
CA LYS A 35 8.39 -2.95 -15.50
C LYS A 35 9.57 -3.90 -15.34
N ASP A 36 9.42 -5.12 -15.84
CA ASP A 36 10.42 -6.17 -15.78
C ASP A 36 10.29 -7.07 -17.01
N LYS A 37 11.21 -6.91 -17.97
CA LYS A 37 11.19 -7.65 -19.24
C LYS A 37 11.43 -9.14 -19.07
N SER A 38 11.92 -9.58 -17.90
CA SER A 38 12.14 -11.00 -17.60
C SER A 38 10.86 -11.74 -17.20
N TYR A 39 9.76 -11.04 -16.94
CA TYR A 39 8.46 -11.65 -16.62
C TYR A 39 7.57 -11.76 -17.87
N PRO A 40 6.77 -12.84 -18.00
CA PRO A 40 5.73 -12.92 -19.02
C PRO A 40 4.77 -11.73 -18.93
N GLY A 41 4.64 -10.98 -20.02
CA GLY A 41 3.89 -9.71 -20.05
C GLY A 41 4.75 -8.45 -19.83
N GLY A 42 6.03 -8.58 -19.48
CA GLY A 42 6.98 -7.46 -19.38
C GLY A 42 6.87 -6.64 -18.08
N PHE A 43 6.18 -7.17 -17.06
CA PHE A 43 5.99 -6.49 -15.78
C PHE A 43 5.78 -7.46 -14.62
N ARG A 44 6.08 -6.96 -13.41
CA ARG A 44 5.76 -7.56 -12.11
C ARG A 44 4.78 -6.67 -11.38
N ILE A 45 3.81 -7.29 -10.73
CA ILE A 45 2.87 -6.60 -9.83
C ILE A 45 3.19 -6.99 -8.40
N THR A 46 3.29 -6.00 -7.53
CA THR A 46 3.39 -6.20 -6.08
C THR A 46 2.40 -5.27 -5.36
N ALA A 47 2.24 -5.44 -4.06
CA ALA A 47 1.33 -4.65 -3.25
C ALA A 47 1.91 -4.37 -1.86
N ILE A 48 1.68 -3.16 -1.38
CA ILE A 48 1.85 -2.80 0.03
C ILE A 48 0.47 -2.87 0.67
N ASN A 49 0.36 -3.62 1.76
CA ASN A 49 -0.88 -3.84 2.50
C ASN A 49 -0.74 -3.27 3.90
N LEU A 50 -1.73 -2.51 4.35
CA LEU A 50 -1.93 -2.14 5.74
C LEU A 50 -3.21 -2.82 6.22
N LEU A 51 -3.05 -3.83 7.08
CA LEU A 51 -4.16 -4.52 7.74
C LEU A 51 -4.55 -3.76 9.01
N PHE A 52 -5.85 -3.60 9.22
CA PHE A 52 -6.43 -2.93 10.38
C PHE A 52 -7.76 -3.59 10.78
N ASN A 53 -8.17 -3.37 12.02
CA ASN A 53 -9.44 -3.87 12.55
C ASN A 53 -10.61 -3.10 11.91
N ASP A 54 -11.67 -3.79 11.51
CA ASP A 54 -12.79 -3.15 10.83
C ASP A 54 -13.55 -2.12 11.68
N ILE A 55 -13.47 -2.20 13.01
CA ILE A 55 -14.01 -1.20 13.95
C ILE A 55 -13.34 0.17 13.75
N GLU A 56 -12.09 0.19 13.29
CA GLU A 56 -11.33 1.43 13.06
C GLU A 56 -11.55 2.01 11.66
N ASP A 57 -12.45 1.47 10.84
CA ASP A 57 -12.53 1.80 9.42
C ASP A 57 -12.84 3.28 9.11
N VAL A 58 -13.59 3.96 9.99
CA VAL A 58 -13.99 5.36 9.82
C VAL A 58 -12.79 6.26 9.58
N ILE A 59 -11.67 6.06 10.30
CA ILE A 59 -10.46 6.90 10.12
C ILE A 59 -9.87 6.71 8.71
N PHE A 60 -9.89 5.48 8.20
CA PHE A 60 -9.30 5.11 6.94
C PHE A 60 -10.14 5.58 5.75
N TYR A 61 -11.48 5.61 5.90
CA TYR A 61 -12.37 6.21 4.90
C TYR A 61 -12.31 7.75 4.94
N LYS A 62 -12.41 8.37 6.14
CA LYS A 62 -12.43 9.83 6.31
C LYS A 62 -11.15 10.49 5.82
N TYR A 63 -10.00 9.89 6.14
CA TYR A 63 -8.68 10.45 5.83
C TYR A 63 -7.97 9.69 4.70
N HIS A 64 -8.72 9.03 3.81
CA HIS A 64 -8.19 8.22 2.69
C HIS A 64 -7.13 8.98 1.86
N ARG A 65 -7.37 10.28 1.59
CA ARG A 65 -6.43 11.14 0.86
C ARG A 65 -5.11 11.36 1.60
N ASN A 66 -5.13 11.43 2.92
CA ASN A 66 -3.91 11.56 3.73
C ASN A 66 -3.08 10.27 3.62
N PHE A 67 -3.74 9.11 3.73
CA PHE A 67 -3.09 7.81 3.52
C PHE A 67 -2.53 7.69 2.09
N GLU A 68 -3.26 8.12 1.06
CA GLU A 68 -2.76 8.14 -0.33
C GLU A 68 -1.42 8.86 -0.46
N SER A 69 -1.26 10.00 0.21
CA SER A 69 -0.02 10.77 0.17
C SER A 69 1.17 9.96 0.72
N VAL A 70 0.99 9.33 1.88
CA VAL A 70 2.03 8.50 2.53
C VAL A 70 2.35 7.27 1.68
N PHE A 71 1.33 6.58 1.17
CA PHE A 71 1.53 5.43 0.28
C PHE A 71 2.19 5.82 -1.05
N LYS A 72 1.88 6.99 -1.61
CA LYS A 72 2.52 7.49 -2.83
C LYS A 72 4.02 7.75 -2.63
N LYS A 73 4.41 8.27 -1.46
CA LYS A 73 5.82 8.50 -1.11
C LYS A 73 6.60 7.18 -1.10
N ILE A 74 6.13 6.17 -0.35
CA ILE A 74 6.83 4.89 -0.25
C ILE A 74 6.84 4.13 -1.58
N THR A 75 5.72 4.12 -2.31
CA THR A 75 5.66 3.40 -3.60
C THR A 75 6.61 3.98 -4.64
N LYS A 76 6.77 5.32 -4.68
CA LYS A 76 7.77 5.96 -5.54
C LYS A 76 9.18 5.47 -5.19
N LYS A 77 9.50 5.41 -3.89
CA LYS A 77 10.83 5.03 -3.41
C LYS A 77 11.14 3.55 -3.65
N ILE A 78 10.21 2.65 -3.32
CA ILE A 78 10.34 1.21 -3.60
C ILE A 78 10.48 0.97 -5.11
N THR A 79 9.65 1.62 -5.94
CA THR A 79 9.75 1.49 -7.40
C THR A 79 11.12 1.92 -7.93
N GLN A 80 11.74 2.95 -7.34
CA GLN A 80 13.09 3.39 -7.70
C GLN A 80 14.15 2.36 -7.30
N LEU A 81 14.09 1.85 -6.06
CA LEU A 81 15.00 0.84 -5.54
C LEU A 81 14.94 -0.47 -6.35
N GLU A 82 13.73 -0.90 -6.69
CA GLU A 82 13.48 -2.08 -7.53
C GLU A 82 14.09 -1.91 -8.93
N LYS A 83 13.92 -0.73 -9.56
CA LYS A 83 14.52 -0.42 -10.87
C LYS A 83 16.04 -0.42 -10.84
N SER A 84 16.66 0.03 -9.75
CA SER A 84 18.10 -0.01 -9.56
C SER A 84 18.62 -1.37 -9.09
N ARG A 85 17.75 -2.40 -8.97
CA ARG A 85 18.08 -3.72 -8.40
C ARG A 85 18.79 -3.60 -7.05
N ALA A 86 18.31 -2.67 -6.23
CA ALA A 86 18.90 -2.38 -4.93
C ALA A 86 18.81 -3.60 -3.99
N ASP A 87 19.74 -3.67 -3.04
CA ASP A 87 19.73 -4.69 -2.00
C ASP A 87 18.41 -4.63 -1.19
N ILE A 88 17.86 -5.81 -0.88
CA ILE A 88 16.62 -5.96 -0.11
C ILE A 88 16.67 -5.23 1.24
N LYS A 89 17.85 -5.05 1.84
CA LYS A 89 18.06 -4.29 3.07
C LYS A 89 17.64 -2.82 2.93
N LEU A 90 17.84 -2.22 1.75
CA LEU A 90 17.42 -0.84 1.49
C LEU A 90 15.90 -0.74 1.41
N ILE A 91 15.25 -1.69 0.75
CA ILE A 91 13.78 -1.77 0.71
C ILE A 91 13.22 -1.96 2.14
N ALA A 92 13.83 -2.85 2.93
CA ALA A 92 13.44 -3.05 4.33
C ALA A 92 13.61 -1.78 5.17
N GLY A 93 14.67 -1.00 4.94
CA GLY A 93 14.88 0.30 5.58
C GLY A 93 13.76 1.30 5.27
N GLU A 94 13.38 1.42 4.00
CA GLU A 94 12.27 2.29 3.58
C GLU A 94 10.92 1.84 4.14
N LEU A 95 10.68 0.52 4.26
CA LEU A 95 9.48 0.00 4.91
C LEU A 95 9.41 0.34 6.42
N LYS A 96 10.55 0.40 7.10
CA LYS A 96 10.60 0.86 8.50
C LYS A 96 10.25 2.34 8.62
N ILE A 97 10.78 3.19 7.72
CA ILE A 97 10.43 4.61 7.66
C ILE A 97 8.94 4.78 7.37
N PHE A 98 8.41 4.03 6.40
CA PHE A 98 6.98 4.03 6.09
C PHE A 98 6.10 3.65 7.28
N LYS A 99 6.51 2.65 8.08
CA LYS A 99 5.82 2.29 9.31
C LYS A 99 5.78 3.46 10.30
N ILE A 100 6.88 4.19 10.47
CA ILE A 100 6.95 5.36 11.36
C ILE A 100 6.03 6.47 10.84
N ASP A 101 6.11 6.79 9.54
CA ASP A 101 5.25 7.80 8.89
C ASP A 101 3.76 7.47 9.07
N LEU A 102 3.38 6.19 8.92
CA LEU A 102 2.00 5.74 9.14
C LEU A 102 1.55 5.89 10.59
N LEU A 103 2.38 5.49 11.56
CA LEU A 103 2.04 5.60 12.97
C LEU A 103 1.87 7.06 13.40
N ASN A 104 2.73 7.95 12.91
CA ASN A 104 2.59 9.39 13.14
C ASN A 104 1.32 9.93 12.52
N LEU A 105 1.01 9.59 11.26
CA LEU A 105 -0.23 9.99 10.63
C LEU A 105 -1.46 9.51 11.41
N ILE A 106 -1.50 8.23 11.80
CA ILE A 106 -2.64 7.68 12.54
C ILE A 106 -2.81 8.41 13.88
N LYS A 107 -1.71 8.73 14.57
CA LYS A 107 -1.74 9.51 15.81
C LYS A 107 -2.31 10.90 15.57
N GLU A 108 -1.76 11.65 14.61
CA GLU A 108 -2.24 12.98 14.24
C GLU A 108 -3.73 12.97 13.87
N LEU A 109 -4.17 11.98 13.10
CA LEU A 109 -5.55 11.87 12.67
C LEU A 109 -6.48 11.54 13.85
N ARG A 110 -6.06 10.69 14.81
CA ARG A 110 -6.83 10.40 16.02
C ARG A 110 -7.00 11.62 16.91
N ASP A 111 -5.96 12.43 17.04
CA ASP A 111 -5.99 13.65 17.85
C ASP A 111 -6.93 14.72 17.24
N ASN A 112 -7.23 14.64 15.93
CA ASN A 112 -8.14 15.54 15.20
C ASN A 112 -9.58 14.96 15.01
N ILE A 113 -9.96 13.90 15.73
CA ILE A 113 -11.30 13.31 15.66
C ILE A 113 -12.30 13.97 16.65
N TRP A 114 -11.85 14.95 17.45
CA TRP A 114 -12.69 15.73 18.36
C TRP A 114 -12.61 17.22 18.07
#